data_AF-A0AA38IF84-F1
#
_entry.id   AF-A0AA38IF84-F1
#
_cell.length_a   1.000
_cell.length_b   1.000
_cell.length_c   1.000
_cell.angle_alpha   90.00
_cell.angle_beta   90.00
_cell.angle_gamma   90.00
#
_symmetry.space_group_name_H-M   'P 1'
#
loop_
_entity.id
_entity.type
_entity.pdbx_description
1 polymer ?
#
loop_
_entity_poly.entity_id
_entity_poly.type
_entity_poly.pdbx_seq_one_letter_code
_entity_poly.pdbx_strand_id
1 'polypeptide(L)'
;MDARDEKMKSTIEEVNGKMEIMDAKIDKQKDDILTSLGEKFQKEVEANKNEIEEIREEMKDVKTNLENMKNIVGRNMIAMENNMEDRMKTIEDQIKTFEKTMKNTATTGSCYVTSAPRTIQPSTYDGQTPWSSYKKQFETTATANLWEKKERDRVETRFVGAGWEGVKQIRRREERKRCIRSVGI
;
A
#
# COMPACT_ATOMS: atom_id res chain seq x y z
N MET A 1 -92.38 -20.34 -68.44
CA MET A 1 -91.41 -19.63 -67.59
C MET A 1 -90.92 -18.44 -68.37
N ASP A 2 -90.89 -17.26 -67.77
CA ASP A 2 -90.53 -16.02 -68.45
C ASP A 2 -89.00 -15.86 -68.48
N ALA A 3 -88.45 -15.28 -69.55
CA ALA A 3 -86.99 -15.11 -69.73
C ALA A 3 -86.28 -14.37 -68.58
N ARG A 4 -87.05 -13.63 -67.76
CA ARG A 4 -86.58 -12.95 -66.55
C ARG A 4 -86.22 -13.94 -65.43
N ASP A 5 -87.01 -15.00 -65.26
CA ASP A 5 -86.80 -16.04 -64.26
C ASP A 5 -85.58 -16.91 -64.63
N GLU A 6 -85.44 -17.24 -65.91
CA GLU A 6 -84.27 -17.97 -66.44
C GLU A 6 -82.96 -17.19 -66.17
N LYS A 7 -82.98 -15.88 -66.45
CA LYS A 7 -81.83 -15.01 -66.19
C LYS A 7 -81.50 -14.94 -64.70
N MET A 8 -82.52 -14.79 -63.84
CA MET A 8 -82.35 -14.77 -62.39
C MET A 8 -81.69 -16.07 -61.91
N LYS A 9 -82.19 -17.23 -62.36
CA LYS A 9 -81.65 -18.54 -61.99
C LYS A 9 -80.18 -18.70 -62.39
N SER A 10 -79.83 -18.29 -63.62
CA SER A 10 -78.43 -18.32 -64.09
C SER A 10 -77.51 -17.43 -63.24
N THR A 11 -77.94 -16.23 -62.84
CA THR A 11 -77.15 -15.38 -61.93
C THR A 11 -76.98 -15.99 -60.54
N ILE A 12 -77.99 -16.67 -60.00
CA ILE A 12 -77.90 -17.34 -58.69
C ILE A 12 -76.88 -18.48 -58.76
N GLU A 13 -76.91 -19.29 -59.82
CA GLU A 13 -75.95 -20.38 -60.03
C GLU A 13 -74.51 -19.84 -60.15
N GLU A 14 -74.30 -18.73 -60.87
CA GLU A 14 -72.98 -18.10 -60.98
C GLU A 14 -72.47 -17.56 -59.63
N VAL A 15 -73.35 -16.92 -58.85
CA VAL A 15 -73.00 -16.42 -57.51
C VAL A 15 -72.66 -17.57 -56.56
N ASN A 16 -73.45 -18.65 -56.57
CA ASN A 16 -73.18 -19.83 -55.74
C ASN A 16 -71.83 -20.48 -56.10
N GLY A 17 -71.55 -20.66 -57.41
CA GLY A 17 -70.25 -21.20 -57.84
C GLY A 17 -69.07 -20.31 -57.43
N LYS A 18 -69.23 -18.98 -57.49
CA LYS A 18 -68.21 -18.04 -56.99
C LYS A 18 -68.04 -18.12 -55.48
N MET A 19 -69.13 -18.33 -54.73
CA MET A 19 -69.10 -18.47 -53.28
C MET A 19 -68.38 -19.76 -52.87
N GLU A 20 -68.66 -20.89 -53.52
CA GLU A 20 -67.95 -22.15 -53.28
C GLU A 20 -66.43 -22.04 -53.55
N ILE A 21 -66.04 -21.35 -54.63
CA ILE A 21 -64.62 -21.07 -54.93
C ILE A 21 -63.99 -20.17 -53.85
N MET A 22 -64.75 -19.22 -53.32
CA MET A 22 -64.28 -18.33 -52.26
C MET A 22 -64.06 -19.08 -50.96
N ASP A 23 -65.00 -19.93 -50.56
CA ASP A 23 -64.89 -20.77 -49.35
C ASP A 23 -63.68 -21.70 -49.43
N ALA A 24 -63.49 -22.38 -50.58
CA ALA A 24 -62.32 -23.24 -50.79
C ALA A 24 -60.99 -22.47 -50.72
N LYS A 25 -60.96 -21.20 -51.17
CA LYS A 25 -59.77 -20.35 -51.04
C LYS A 25 -59.52 -19.93 -49.59
N ILE A 26 -60.58 -19.60 -48.85
CA ILE A 26 -60.48 -19.23 -47.43
C ILE A 26 -59.96 -20.42 -46.61
N ASP A 27 -60.48 -21.62 -46.83
CA ASP A 27 -60.03 -22.82 -46.15
C ASP A 27 -58.56 -23.13 -46.46
N LYS A 28 -58.17 -23.04 -47.73
CA LYS A 28 -56.76 -23.22 -48.11
C LYS A 28 -55.86 -22.17 -47.46
N GLN A 29 -56.25 -20.89 -47.47
CA GLN A 29 -55.46 -19.84 -46.83
C GLN A 29 -55.34 -20.05 -45.33
N LYS A 30 -56.41 -20.50 -44.67
CA LYS A 30 -56.41 -20.84 -43.25
C LYS A 30 -55.44 -21.98 -42.96
N ASP A 31 -55.45 -23.03 -43.75
CA ASP A 31 -54.54 -24.18 -43.59
C ASP A 31 -53.07 -23.79 -43.83
N ASP A 32 -52.80 -22.98 -44.86
CA ASP A 32 -51.45 -22.48 -45.16
C ASP A 32 -50.93 -21.61 -43.99
N ILE A 33 -51.77 -20.73 -43.44
CA ILE A 33 -51.41 -19.89 -42.28
C ILE A 33 -51.15 -20.75 -41.04
N LEU A 34 -52.04 -21.70 -40.73
CA LEU A 34 -51.90 -22.56 -39.56
C LEU A 34 -50.64 -23.41 -39.65
N THR A 35 -50.36 -23.98 -40.81
CA THR A 35 -49.15 -24.79 -41.05
C THR A 35 -47.90 -23.93 -40.92
N SER A 36 -47.85 -22.78 -41.59
CA SER A 36 -46.70 -21.88 -41.54
C SER A 36 -46.42 -21.36 -40.12
N LEU A 37 -47.47 -21.00 -39.38
CA LEU A 37 -47.33 -20.53 -38.01
C LEU A 37 -46.90 -21.66 -37.06
N GLY A 38 -47.46 -22.86 -37.23
CA GLY A 38 -47.10 -24.05 -36.47
C GLY A 38 -45.62 -24.41 -36.63
N GLU A 39 -45.12 -24.41 -37.87
CA GLU A 39 -43.71 -24.69 -38.15
C GLU A 39 -42.77 -23.64 -37.55
N LYS A 40 -43.12 -22.34 -37.64
CA LYS A 40 -42.32 -21.27 -37.04
C LYS A 40 -42.27 -21.39 -35.53
N PHE A 41 -43.43 -21.61 -34.91
CA PHE A 41 -43.52 -21.78 -33.46
C PHE A 41 -42.73 -23.00 -32.99
N GLN A 42 -42.84 -24.13 -33.70
CA GLN A 42 -42.09 -25.34 -33.36
C GLN A 42 -40.58 -25.14 -33.46
N LYS A 43 -40.10 -24.44 -34.50
CA LYS A 43 -38.67 -24.11 -34.65
C LYS A 43 -38.17 -23.21 -33.51
N GLU A 44 -38.94 -22.20 -33.14
CA GLU A 44 -38.59 -21.27 -32.07
C GLU A 44 -38.59 -21.97 -30.70
N VAL A 45 -39.56 -22.84 -30.43
CA VAL A 45 -39.61 -23.65 -29.22
C VAL A 45 -38.40 -24.58 -29.12
N GLU A 46 -38.01 -25.25 -30.21
CA GLU A 46 -36.85 -26.15 -30.18
C GLU A 46 -35.54 -25.37 -30.02
N ALA A 47 -35.41 -24.21 -30.67
CA ALA A 47 -34.24 -23.35 -30.50
C ALA A 47 -34.10 -22.88 -29.04
N ASN A 48 -35.18 -22.38 -28.44
CA ASN A 48 -35.19 -21.94 -27.03
C ASN A 48 -34.89 -23.09 -26.08
N LYS A 49 -35.40 -24.29 -26.37
CA LYS A 49 -35.12 -25.48 -25.57
C LYS A 49 -33.63 -25.83 -25.58
N ASN A 50 -32.99 -25.80 -26.75
CA ASN A 50 -31.55 -26.05 -26.87
C ASN A 50 -30.73 -25.00 -26.12
N GLU A 51 -31.08 -23.72 -26.23
CA GLU A 51 -30.41 -22.64 -25.50
C GLU A 51 -30.54 -22.81 -23.97
N ILE A 52 -31.72 -23.22 -23.49
CA ILE A 52 -31.93 -23.51 -22.06
C ILE A 52 -31.08 -24.69 -21.60
N GLU A 53 -30.90 -25.72 -22.43
CA GLU A 53 -30.04 -26.86 -22.10
C GLU A 53 -28.55 -26.46 -22.03
N GLU A 54 -28.09 -25.64 -22.96
CA GLU A 54 -26.72 -25.10 -22.96
C GLU A 54 -26.45 -24.26 -21.69
N ILE A 55 -27.35 -23.32 -21.39
CA ILE A 55 -27.27 -22.49 -20.17
C ILE A 55 -27.27 -23.35 -18.90
N ARG A 56 -28.02 -24.46 -18.88
CA ARG A 56 -28.05 -25.38 -17.72
C ARG A 56 -26.71 -26.08 -17.50
N GLU A 57 -26.05 -26.53 -18.56
CA GLU A 57 -24.74 -27.16 -18.44
C GLU A 57 -23.65 -26.14 -18.05
N GLU A 58 -23.69 -24.92 -18.61
CA GLU A 58 -22.80 -23.84 -18.16
C GLU A 58 -22.97 -23.52 -16.68
N MET A 59 -24.22 -23.41 -16.20
CA MET A 59 -24.50 -23.18 -14.77
C MET A 59 -23.95 -24.29 -13.87
N LYS A 60 -23.96 -25.54 -14.33
CA LYS A 60 -23.42 -26.68 -13.60
C LYS A 60 -21.90 -26.65 -13.52
N ASP A 61 -21.23 -26.23 -14.59
CA ASP A 61 -19.78 -26.00 -14.59
C ASP A 61 -19.40 -24.87 -13.63
N VAL A 62 -20.09 -23.73 -13.72
CA VAL A 62 -19.89 -22.58 -12.82
C VAL A 62 -20.07 -22.99 -11.35
N LYS A 63 -21.13 -23.76 -11.03
CA LYS A 63 -21.36 -24.26 -9.67
C LYS A 63 -20.20 -25.12 -9.18
N THR A 64 -19.66 -25.98 -10.03
CA THR A 64 -18.52 -26.86 -9.69
C THR A 64 -17.26 -26.04 -9.46
N ASN A 65 -16.99 -25.07 -10.34
CA ASN A 65 -15.84 -24.17 -10.21
C ASN A 65 -15.90 -23.32 -8.93
N LEU A 66 -17.08 -22.81 -8.57
CA LEU A 66 -17.27 -22.08 -7.32
C LEU A 66 -17.00 -22.93 -6.07
N GLU A 67 -17.45 -24.19 -6.05
CA GLU A 67 -17.17 -25.08 -4.90
C GLU A 67 -15.68 -25.43 -4.82
N ASN A 68 -15.01 -25.63 -5.97
CA ASN A 68 -13.56 -25.83 -6.02
C ASN A 68 -12.80 -24.61 -5.50
N MET A 69 -13.17 -23.40 -5.94
CA MET A 69 -12.58 -22.16 -5.45
C MET A 69 -12.77 -21.99 -3.95
N LYS A 70 -13.98 -22.22 -3.44
CA LYS A 70 -14.29 -22.16 -2.01
C LYS A 70 -13.40 -23.11 -1.21
N ASN A 71 -13.19 -24.33 -1.70
CA ASN A 71 -12.31 -25.31 -1.07
C ASN A 71 -10.83 -24.88 -1.08
N ILE A 72 -10.35 -24.32 -2.20
CA ILE A 72 -8.98 -23.80 -2.31
C ILE A 72 -8.77 -22.64 -1.34
N VAL A 73 -9.68 -21.67 -1.33
CA VAL A 73 -9.61 -20.51 -0.43
C VAL A 73 -9.65 -20.96 1.03
N GLY A 74 -10.55 -21.88 1.39
CA GLY A 74 -10.62 -22.43 2.74
C GLY A 74 -9.32 -23.11 3.18
N ARG A 75 -8.72 -23.94 2.32
CA ARG A 75 -7.42 -24.59 2.61
C ARG A 75 -6.29 -23.58 2.76
N ASN A 76 -6.24 -22.57 1.88
CA ASN A 76 -5.22 -21.53 1.93
C ASN A 76 -5.34 -20.69 3.21
N MET A 77 -6.55 -20.41 3.66
CA MET A 77 -6.79 -19.67 4.91
C MET A 77 -6.27 -20.46 6.12
N ILE A 78 -6.60 -21.75 6.23
CA ILE A 78 -6.10 -22.62 7.31
C ILE A 78 -4.57 -22.73 7.25
N ALA A 79 -3.99 -22.91 6.06
CA ALA A 79 -2.54 -22.99 5.90
C ALA A 79 -1.85 -21.68 6.30
N MET A 80 -2.45 -20.53 5.98
CA MET A 80 -1.95 -19.22 6.36
C MET A 80 -2.03 -18.99 7.87
N GLU A 81 -3.15 -19.34 8.52
CA GLU A 81 -3.28 -19.28 9.97
C GLU A 81 -2.21 -20.11 10.68
N ASN A 82 -2.02 -21.37 10.27
CA ASN A 82 -0.99 -22.24 10.84
C ASN A 82 0.42 -21.65 10.67
N ASN A 83 0.73 -21.11 9.48
CA ASN A 83 2.04 -20.48 9.22
C ASN A 83 2.25 -19.24 10.10
N MET A 84 1.22 -18.41 10.25
CA MET A 84 1.29 -17.23 11.12
C MET A 84 1.50 -17.62 12.58
N GLU A 85 0.80 -18.64 13.06
CA GLU A 85 0.94 -19.17 14.42
C GLU A 85 2.36 -19.71 14.68
N ASP A 86 2.91 -20.49 13.75
CA ASP A 86 4.28 -21.03 13.86
C ASP A 86 5.33 -19.91 13.86
N ARG A 87 5.13 -18.88 13.04
CA ARG A 87 6.01 -17.70 13.01
C ARG A 87 5.89 -16.89 14.30
N MET A 88 4.70 -16.74 14.86
CA MET A 88 4.50 -16.07 16.15
C MET A 88 5.24 -16.80 17.26
N LYS A 89 5.09 -18.12 17.37
CA LYS A 89 5.84 -18.93 18.35
C LYS A 89 7.36 -18.77 18.19
N THR A 90 7.84 -18.79 16.96
CA THR A 90 9.27 -18.58 16.66
C THR A 90 9.74 -17.21 17.16
N ILE A 91 8.97 -16.15 16.92
CA ILE A 91 9.29 -14.80 17.38
C ILE A 91 9.25 -14.72 18.92
N GLU A 92 8.24 -15.31 19.57
CA GLU A 92 8.17 -15.37 21.03
C GLU A 92 9.38 -16.05 21.66
N ASP A 93 9.83 -17.17 21.09
CA ASP A 93 11.00 -17.90 21.59
C ASP A 93 12.31 -17.13 21.36
N GLN A 94 12.42 -16.42 20.23
CA GLN A 94 13.54 -15.50 19.99
C GLN A 94 13.56 -14.35 21.00
N ILE A 95 12.40 -13.76 21.31
CA ILE A 95 12.28 -12.70 22.32
C ILE A 95 12.71 -13.22 23.70
N LYS A 96 12.19 -14.37 24.15
CA LYS A 96 12.57 -14.98 25.44
C LYS A 96 14.08 -15.25 25.52
N THR A 97 14.66 -15.73 24.42
CA THR A 97 16.10 -15.99 24.33
C THR A 97 16.90 -14.69 24.44
N PHE A 98 16.49 -13.66 23.71
CA PHE A 98 17.12 -12.34 23.74
C PHE A 98 17.05 -11.72 25.15
N GLU A 99 15.89 -11.75 25.80
CA GLU A 99 15.72 -11.29 27.18
C GLU A 99 16.65 -12.01 28.16
N LYS A 100 16.80 -13.34 28.02
CA LYS A 100 17.72 -14.13 28.85
C LYS A 100 19.18 -13.73 28.61
N THR A 101 19.60 -13.52 27.36
CA THR A 101 20.97 -13.08 27.04
C THR A 101 21.27 -11.70 27.62
N MET A 102 20.33 -10.75 27.52
CA MET A 102 20.48 -9.40 28.06
C MET A 102 20.59 -9.39 29.59
N LYS A 103 19.81 -10.23 30.29
CA LYS A 103 19.96 -10.41 31.75
C LYS A 103 21.32 -10.99 32.11
N ASN A 104 21.79 -11.97 31.34
CA ASN A 104 23.07 -12.62 31.59
C ASN A 104 24.28 -11.71 31.31
N THR A 105 24.24 -10.83 30.31
CA THR A 105 25.30 -9.82 30.07
C THR A 105 25.29 -8.72 31.12
N ALA A 106 24.12 -8.36 31.66
CA ALA A 106 24.04 -7.47 32.82
C ALA A 106 24.62 -8.10 34.10
N THR A 107 24.51 -9.43 34.26
CA THR A 107 24.94 -10.16 35.47
C THR A 107 26.39 -10.65 35.39
N THR A 108 26.87 -11.01 34.19
CA THR A 108 28.20 -11.57 33.93
C THR A 108 29.12 -10.49 33.37
N GLY A 109 29.59 -9.60 34.24
CA GLY A 109 30.78 -8.81 33.99
C GLY A 109 30.73 -7.86 32.79
N SER A 110 30.25 -6.65 33.05
CA SER A 110 31.00 -5.48 32.61
C SER A 110 32.36 -5.48 33.32
N CYS A 111 33.26 -6.39 32.92
CA CYS A 111 34.70 -6.18 33.02
C CYS A 111 35.14 -5.36 31.80
N TYR A 112 34.46 -4.24 31.56
CA TYR A 112 35.21 -3.12 31.04
C TYR A 112 36.17 -2.78 32.16
N VAL A 113 37.46 -2.82 31.87
CA VAL A 113 38.43 -2.04 32.62
C VAL A 113 37.82 -0.64 32.70
N THR A 114 37.24 -0.30 33.84
CA THR A 114 36.87 1.07 34.17
C THR A 114 38.18 1.81 34.34
N SER A 115 38.88 2.05 33.23
CA SER A 115 39.78 3.17 33.17
C SER A 115 38.86 4.36 33.41
N ALA A 116 38.94 4.94 34.62
CA ALA A 116 38.30 6.19 34.93
C ALA A 116 38.46 7.13 33.72
N PRO A 117 37.44 7.88 33.30
CA PRO A 117 37.57 8.80 32.18
C PRO A 117 38.80 9.66 32.45
N ARG A 118 39.85 9.47 31.63
CA ARG A 118 41.08 10.25 31.77
C ARG A 118 40.73 11.65 31.31
N THR A 119 40.38 12.53 32.25
CA THR A 119 40.21 13.95 31.97
C THR A 119 41.53 14.47 31.43
N ILE A 120 41.57 14.81 30.14
CA ILE A 120 42.76 15.35 29.49
C ILE A 120 43.01 16.73 30.10
N GLN A 121 44.11 16.92 30.81
CA GLN A 121 44.43 18.26 31.33
C GLN A 121 44.90 19.15 30.17
N PRO A 122 44.29 20.33 29.95
CA PRO A 122 44.83 21.27 28.99
C PRO A 122 46.20 21.73 29.47
N SER A 123 47.11 21.95 28.53
CA SER A 123 48.43 22.52 28.79
C SER A 123 48.30 23.86 29.53
N THR A 124 49.26 24.19 30.39
CA THR A 124 49.34 25.50 31.05
C THR A 124 49.86 26.55 30.08
N TYR A 125 49.28 27.74 30.06
CA TYR A 125 49.77 28.85 29.23
C TYR A 125 51.15 29.31 29.71
N ASP A 126 52.14 29.23 28.82
CA ASP A 126 53.55 29.51 29.10
C ASP A 126 53.97 30.96 28.77
N GLY A 127 53.08 31.75 28.19
CA GLY A 127 53.38 33.12 27.74
C GLY A 127 54.23 33.22 26.47
N GLN A 128 54.79 32.10 25.98
CA GLN A 128 55.55 32.02 24.74
C GLN A 128 54.66 31.65 23.56
N THR A 129 53.68 30.77 23.79
CA THR A 129 52.69 30.37 22.79
C THR A 129 51.75 31.54 22.50
N PRO A 130 51.49 31.92 21.24
CA PRO A 130 50.47 32.93 20.93
C PRO A 130 49.10 32.54 21.52
N TRP A 131 48.43 33.50 22.16
CA TRP A 131 47.15 33.27 22.86
C TRP A 131 46.09 32.55 22.02
N SER A 132 45.99 32.88 20.73
CA SER A 132 45.07 32.23 19.79
C SER A 132 45.32 30.74 19.61
N SER A 133 46.60 30.32 19.61
CA SER A 133 46.99 28.92 19.45
C SER A 133 46.71 28.12 20.72
N TYR A 134 47.03 28.70 21.88
CA TYR A 134 46.69 28.14 23.17
C TYR A 134 45.17 27.93 23.33
N LYS A 135 44.38 28.95 22.98
CA LYS A 135 42.91 28.88 23.10
C LYS A 135 42.31 27.74 22.28
N LYS A 136 42.84 27.50 21.08
CA LYS A 136 42.40 26.38 20.22
C LYS A 136 42.71 25.02 20.86
N GLN A 137 43.88 24.86 21.48
CA GLN A 137 44.25 23.63 22.19
C GLN A 137 43.37 23.40 23.43
N PHE A 138 43.09 24.47 24.18
CA PHE A 138 42.17 24.45 25.31
C PHE A 138 40.75 24.05 24.89
N GLU A 139 40.20 24.67 23.84
CA GLU A 139 38.87 24.36 23.32
C GLU A 139 38.76 22.91 22.82
N THR A 140 39.80 22.40 22.16
CA THR A 140 39.87 21.00 21.71
C THR A 140 39.84 20.05 22.91
N THR A 141 40.62 20.36 23.95
CA THR A 141 40.68 19.56 25.19
C THR A 141 39.36 19.60 25.97
N ALA A 142 38.76 20.78 26.09
CA ALA A 142 37.46 20.95 26.74
C ALA A 142 36.34 20.20 26.01
N THR A 143 36.42 20.12 24.68
CA THR A 143 35.47 19.35 23.87
C THR A 143 35.69 17.85 24.02
N ALA A 144 36.95 17.40 24.03
CA ALA A 144 37.29 15.99 24.26
C ALA A 144 36.87 15.50 25.66
N ASN A 145 36.89 16.38 26.66
CA ASN A 145 36.43 16.09 28.02
C ASN A 145 34.93 16.34 28.24
N LEU A 146 34.18 16.74 27.21
CA LEU A 146 32.76 17.10 27.30
C LEU A 146 32.46 18.16 28.39
N TRP A 147 33.39 19.07 28.64
CA TRP A 147 33.22 20.09 29.69
C TRP A 147 32.07 21.04 29.36
N GLU A 148 31.19 21.23 30.34
CA GLU A 148 30.15 22.23 30.28
C GLU A 148 30.73 23.64 30.46
N LYS A 149 30.00 24.67 30.01
CA LYS A 149 30.46 26.07 30.06
C LYS A 149 30.99 26.47 31.45
N LYS A 150 30.30 26.04 32.52
CA LYS A 150 30.68 26.33 33.91
C LYS A 150 32.02 25.71 34.31
N GLU A 151 32.36 24.54 33.76
CA GLU A 151 33.62 23.86 34.02
C GLU A 151 34.77 24.48 33.20
N ARG A 152 34.49 24.84 31.95
CA ARG A 152 35.42 25.62 31.12
C ARG A 152 35.80 26.93 31.79
N ASP A 153 34.82 27.69 32.27
CA ASP A 153 35.02 28.97 32.95
C ASP A 153 35.84 28.81 34.25
N ARG A 154 35.63 27.72 35.00
CA ARG A 154 36.41 27.39 36.22
C ARG A 154 37.88 27.09 35.92
N VAL A 155 38.14 26.33 34.87
CA VAL A 155 39.52 25.98 34.49
C VAL A 155 40.22 27.20 33.90
N GLU A 156 39.54 27.97 33.05
CA GLU A 156 40.04 29.23 32.50
C GLU A 156 40.38 30.24 33.61
N THR A 157 39.52 30.37 34.63
CA THR A 157 39.79 31.25 35.80
C THR A 157 40.95 30.76 36.68
N ARG A 158 41.21 29.46 36.75
CA ARG A 158 42.35 28.92 37.51
C ARG A 158 43.70 29.28 36.88
N PHE A 159 43.76 29.39 35.55
CA PHE A 159 44.94 29.88 34.83
C PHE A 159 45.12 31.40 34.93
N VAL A 160 44.07 32.13 35.26
CA VAL A 160 44.02 33.60 35.31
C VAL A 160 44.60 34.20 36.60
N GLY A 161 44.88 33.39 37.63
CA GLY A 161 45.37 33.87 38.92
C GLY A 161 46.79 34.48 38.93
N ALA A 162 47.67 34.12 38.00
CA ALA A 162 49.10 34.46 38.07
C ALA A 162 49.63 35.42 36.98
N GLY A 163 48.81 35.88 36.03
CA GLY A 163 49.29 36.67 34.87
C GLY A 163 48.28 37.66 34.26
N TRP A 164 47.31 38.14 35.06
CA TRP A 164 46.13 38.85 34.54
C TRP A 164 46.37 40.25 33.95
N GLU A 165 47.43 40.96 34.34
CA GLU A 165 47.69 42.31 33.80
C GLU A 165 48.23 42.31 32.36
N GLY A 166 49.09 41.35 32.01
CA GLY A 166 49.60 41.19 30.64
C GLY A 166 48.53 40.73 29.66
N VAL A 167 47.67 39.79 30.07
CA VAL A 167 46.58 39.27 29.23
C VAL A 167 45.51 40.33 28.97
N LYS A 168 45.20 41.20 29.94
CA LYS A 168 44.32 42.36 29.74
C LYS A 168 44.87 43.37 28.72
N GLN A 169 46.19 43.53 28.63
CA GLN A 169 46.82 44.41 27.64
C GLN A 169 46.81 43.79 26.23
N ILE A 170 47.06 42.48 26.13
CA ILE A 170 47.04 41.73 24.86
C ILE A 170 45.62 41.65 24.31
N ARG A 171 44.62 41.30 25.12
CA ARG A 171 43.20 41.29 24.72
C ARG A 171 42.73 42.67 24.26
N ARG A 172 43.07 43.75 24.99
CA ARG A 172 42.79 45.13 24.56
C ARG A 172 43.54 45.54 23.29
N ARG A 173 44.70 44.94 22.98
CA ARG A 173 45.43 45.16 21.72
C ARG A 173 44.79 44.37 20.56
N GLU A 174 44.35 43.14 20.78
CA GLU A 174 43.71 42.31 19.76
C GLU A 174 42.30 42.80 19.41
N GLU A 175 41.51 43.23 20.41
CA GLU A 175 40.21 43.87 20.20
C GLU A 175 40.37 45.20 19.43
N ARG A 176 41.39 46.01 19.75
CA ARG A 176 41.73 47.22 18.98
C ARG A 176 42.18 46.92 17.55
N LYS A 177 42.98 45.87 17.32
CA LYS A 177 43.36 45.41 15.96
C LYS A 177 42.19 44.82 15.17
N ARG A 178 41.13 44.36 15.85
CA ARG A 178 39.90 43.88 15.21
C ARG A 178 38.99 45.06 14.82
N CYS A 179 38.85 46.07 15.67
CA CYS A 179 38.16 47.32 15.34
C CYS A 179 38.85 48.12 14.22
N ILE A 180 40.18 48.19 14.19
CA ILE A 180 40.89 48.89 13.10
C ILE A 180 40.68 48.18 11.75
N ARG A 181 40.60 46.85 11.73
CA ARG A 181 40.32 46.06 10.51
C ARG A 181 38.86 46.13 10.05
N SER A 182 37.92 46.58 10.89
CA SER A 182 36.52 46.78 10.51
C SER A 182 36.18 48.22 10.12
N VAL A 183 37.15 49.15 10.16
CA VAL A 183 36.97 50.59 9.85
C VAL A 183 37.89 51.06 8.69
N GLY A 184 38.71 50.17 8.12
CA GLY A 184 39.48 50.43 6.91
C GLY A 184 38.71 50.04 5.65
N ILE A 185 38.34 51.05 4.87
CA ILE A 185 38.09 50.99 3.41
C ILE A 185 39.34 50.44 2.71
#